data_AF-A0A926DNW8-F1
#
_entry.id   AF-A0A926DNW8-F1
#
_cell.length_a   1.000
_cell.length_b   1.000
_cell.length_c   1.000
_cell.angle_alpha   90.00
_cell.angle_beta   90.00
_cell.angle_gamma   90.00
#
_symmetry.space_group_name_H-M   'P 1'
#
loop_
_entity.id
_entity.type
_entity.pdbx_description
1 polymer ?
#
loop_
_entity_poly.entity_id
_entity_poly.type
_entity_poly.pdbx_seq_one_letter_code
_entity_poly.pdbx_strand_id
1 'polypeptide(L)'
;MKKRLLYLLLAICFVLQTQVVFASSVTMYSADGRELIVAESEVEAQKTVGWFTAPPVLMYSADGRQLLVSGDEIELYQNVGWYLEPMSTMYAPFDRTIAVPTWQVQDYVNVGWFTTHDEALYNEIIPQIQYALSVTDYNGAIDICDDALDKFWDYENVFFEDIVNTVYVVMDTWRATVKQPVAAISSYVTDSYGIKQANIVLRNISYKEISAIELEFNCYNTFNEPVKYYGFGSSQFDGYAQQMSFGTLDTQSWHWSLYGYSETDRIKNIKITRVAFADGTVWTR
;
A
#
# COMPACT_ATOMS: atom_id res chain seq x y z
N MET A 1 59.20 -53.44 77.71
CA MET A 1 59.34 -51.97 77.89
C MET A 1 58.18 -51.26 77.20
N LYS A 2 57.72 -50.17 77.83
CA LYS A 2 56.49 -49.37 77.59
C LYS A 2 56.25 -48.98 76.11
N LYS A 3 55.03 -49.22 75.56
CA LYS A 3 53.91 -48.29 75.20
C LYS A 3 54.31 -47.20 74.15
N ARG A 4 53.61 -46.84 73.06
CA ARG A 4 52.25 -47.06 72.46
C ARG A 4 52.21 -46.30 71.10
N LEU A 5 51.40 -46.76 70.11
CA LEU A 5 50.46 -46.05 69.15
C LEU A 5 50.83 -44.65 68.55
N LEU A 6 50.52 -44.17 67.32
CA LEU A 6 49.57 -44.46 66.21
C LEU A 6 49.68 -43.35 65.09
N TYR A 7 49.27 -43.64 63.84
CA TYR A 7 48.95 -42.77 62.64
C TYR A 7 50.11 -42.05 61.89
N LEU A 8 50.41 -42.23 60.58
CA LEU A 8 49.68 -42.29 59.30
C LEU A 8 49.29 -40.91 58.75
N LEU A 9 50.07 -40.38 57.78
CA LEU A 9 49.58 -39.69 56.57
C LEU A 9 50.72 -39.18 55.66
N LEU A 10 50.54 -39.48 54.37
CA LEU A 10 51.22 -38.95 53.18
C LEU A 10 51.48 -37.43 53.26
N ALA A 11 52.65 -36.98 52.83
CA ALA A 11 52.86 -35.63 52.34
C ALA A 11 53.82 -35.65 51.15
N ILE A 12 53.21 -35.70 49.97
CA ILE A 12 53.80 -35.53 48.65
C ILE A 12 54.44 -34.13 48.58
N CYS A 13 55.69 -34.08 48.11
CA CYS A 13 56.36 -32.84 47.71
C CYS A 13 55.54 -32.14 46.62
N PHE A 14 54.76 -31.13 46.99
CA PHE A 14 54.16 -30.19 46.05
C PHE A 14 55.09 -28.98 45.93
N VAL A 15 55.95 -29.01 44.92
CA VAL A 15 56.62 -27.80 44.44
C VAL A 15 55.53 -26.92 43.83
N LEU A 16 55.08 -25.91 44.58
CA LEU A 16 54.24 -24.83 44.07
C LEU A 16 55.06 -24.03 43.04
N GLN A 17 54.97 -24.41 41.78
CA GLN A 17 55.20 -23.47 40.69
C GLN A 17 54.01 -22.52 40.67
N THR A 18 54.17 -21.34 41.29
CA THR A 18 53.27 -20.22 41.02
C THR A 18 53.51 -19.80 39.57
N GLN A 19 52.66 -20.29 38.67
CA GLN A 19 52.45 -19.62 37.39
C GLN A 19 51.91 -18.24 37.74
N VAL A 20 52.73 -17.21 37.54
CA VAL A 20 52.24 -15.83 37.49
C VAL A 20 51.38 -15.77 36.22
N VAL A 21 50.09 -16.06 36.36
CA VAL A 21 49.11 -15.71 35.34
C VAL A 21 49.07 -14.19 35.38
N PHE A 22 49.76 -13.55 34.43
CA PHE A 22 49.46 -12.15 34.12
C PHE A 22 48.00 -12.16 33.67
N ALA A 23 47.11 -11.75 34.57
CA ALA A 23 45.70 -11.56 34.20
C ALA A 23 45.69 -10.53 33.07
N SER A 24 45.23 -10.94 31.89
CA SER A 24 44.97 -10.01 30.78
C SER A 24 43.99 -8.97 31.28
N SER A 25 44.35 -7.69 31.15
CA SER A 25 43.53 -6.57 31.56
C SER A 25 43.10 -5.76 30.35
N VAL A 26 41.84 -5.37 30.31
CA VAL A 26 41.24 -4.57 29.23
C VAL A 26 40.89 -3.19 29.78
N THR A 27 41.22 -2.15 29.02
CA THR A 27 40.73 -0.79 29.30
C THR A 27 39.36 -0.66 28.67
N MET A 28 38.38 -0.26 29.46
CA MET A 28 37.01 -0.03 29.04
C MET A 28 36.64 1.44 29.20
N TYR A 29 35.71 1.89 28.37
CA TYR A 29 35.31 3.29 28.24
C TYR A 29 33.84 3.44 28.58
N SER A 30 33.47 4.51 29.27
CA SER A 30 32.07 4.87 29.48
C SER A 30 31.63 5.92 28.46
N ALA A 31 30.32 6.12 28.33
CA ALA A 31 29.73 7.16 27.49
C ALA A 31 30.13 8.60 27.88
N ASP A 32 30.50 8.82 29.15
CA ASP A 32 30.93 10.12 29.68
C ASP A 32 32.46 10.33 29.62
N GLY A 33 33.20 9.42 28.96
CA GLY A 33 34.64 9.53 28.74
C GLY A 33 35.52 9.08 29.90
N ARG A 34 34.95 8.40 30.92
CA ARG A 34 35.75 7.74 31.96
C ARG A 34 36.34 6.44 31.43
N GLU A 35 37.44 6.04 32.06
CA GLU A 35 38.15 4.81 31.76
C GLU A 35 38.19 3.90 33.00
N LEU A 36 38.11 2.60 32.77
CA LEU A 36 38.22 1.56 33.79
C LEU A 36 39.10 0.42 33.27
N ILE A 37 40.04 -0.07 34.09
CA ILE A 37 40.82 -1.26 33.76
C ILE A 37 40.21 -2.45 34.51
N VAL A 38 39.80 -3.48 33.77
CA VAL A 38 39.19 -4.71 34.32
C VAL A 38 39.93 -5.95 33.85
N ALA A 39 39.73 -7.07 34.54
CA ALA A 39 40.22 -8.36 34.04
C ALA A 39 39.40 -8.80 32.82
N GLU A 40 40.01 -9.54 31.89
CA GLU A 40 39.34 -10.09 30.69
C GLU A 40 38.01 -10.81 31.02
N SER A 41 37.97 -11.53 32.15
CA SER A 41 36.79 -12.26 32.62
C SER A 41 35.61 -11.37 33.01
N GLU A 42 35.83 -10.07 33.23
CA GLU A 42 34.81 -9.11 33.67
C GLU A 42 34.27 -8.26 32.51
N VAL A 43 34.88 -8.32 31.32
CA VAL A 43 34.52 -7.48 30.16
C VAL A 43 33.05 -7.63 29.78
N GLU A 44 32.55 -8.86 29.67
CA GLU A 44 31.14 -9.09 29.29
C GLU A 44 30.18 -8.57 30.36
N ALA A 45 30.52 -8.67 31.65
CA ALA A 45 29.71 -8.10 32.73
C ALA A 45 29.69 -6.56 32.64
N GLN A 46 30.83 -5.93 32.33
CA GLN A 46 30.91 -4.47 32.19
C GLN A 46 30.16 -3.96 30.94
N LYS A 47 30.17 -4.71 29.82
CA LYS A 47 29.34 -4.40 28.65
C LYS A 47 27.85 -4.32 28.99
N THR A 48 27.35 -5.23 29.84
CA THR A 48 25.93 -5.22 30.23
C THR A 48 25.51 -3.99 31.03
N VAL A 49 26.46 -3.29 31.67
CA VAL A 49 26.20 -2.09 32.47
C VAL A 49 26.67 -0.80 31.77
N GLY A 50 26.95 -0.86 30.46
CA GLY A 50 27.17 0.32 29.61
C GLY A 50 28.63 0.75 29.45
N TRP A 51 29.60 -0.15 29.64
CA TRP A 51 31.00 0.08 29.27
C TRP A 51 31.32 -0.52 27.89
N PHE A 52 32.27 0.11 27.20
CA PHE A 52 32.66 -0.20 25.83
C PHE A 52 34.14 -0.62 25.77
N THR A 53 34.51 -1.47 24.81
CA THR A 53 35.90 -1.92 24.60
C THR A 53 36.75 -0.91 23.83
N ALA A 54 36.11 0.06 23.20
CA ALA A 54 36.71 1.24 22.60
C ALA A 54 35.88 2.49 22.95
N PRO A 55 36.44 3.72 22.83
CA PRO A 55 35.68 4.94 23.05
C PRO A 55 34.38 4.94 22.24
N PRO A 56 33.20 5.03 22.89
CA PRO A 56 31.94 4.92 22.19
C PRO A 56 31.63 6.18 21.36
N VAL A 57 30.90 5.99 20.27
CA VAL A 57 30.45 7.06 19.37
C VAL A 57 28.93 7.01 19.22
N LEU A 58 28.31 8.18 19.17
CA LEU A 58 26.88 8.30 18.87
C LEU A 58 26.66 8.12 17.36
N MET A 59 25.86 7.13 16.99
CA MET A 59 25.47 6.85 15.61
C MET A 59 23.98 7.11 15.41
N TYR A 60 23.61 7.40 14.16
CA TYR A 60 22.28 7.79 13.72
C TYR A 60 21.79 6.85 12.63
N SER A 61 20.51 6.50 12.64
CA SER A 61 19.84 5.88 11.51
C SER A 61 19.07 6.92 10.70
N ALA A 62 18.75 6.60 9.45
CA ALA A 62 17.98 7.49 8.58
C ALA A 62 16.52 7.70 9.03
N ASP A 63 15.98 6.80 9.87
CA ASP A 63 14.65 6.92 10.49
C ASP A 63 14.66 7.70 11.83
N GLY A 64 15.80 8.29 12.20
CA GLY A 64 15.92 9.19 13.35
C GLY A 64 16.27 8.51 14.67
N ARG A 65 16.50 7.19 14.71
CA ARG A 65 17.02 6.50 15.90
C ARG A 65 18.48 6.86 16.14
N GLN A 66 18.89 6.74 17.40
CA GLN A 66 20.25 7.02 17.87
C GLN A 66 20.73 5.88 18.77
N LEU A 67 22.03 5.57 18.70
CA LEU A 67 22.64 4.52 19.51
C LEU A 67 24.10 4.86 19.81
N LEU A 68 24.56 4.56 21.03
CA LEU A 68 25.98 4.56 21.36
C LEU A 68 26.59 3.21 20.96
N VAL A 69 27.62 3.27 20.12
CA VAL A 69 28.30 2.10 19.55
C VAL A 69 29.76 2.13 19.96
N SER A 70 30.34 0.98 20.30
CA SER A 70 31.77 0.87 20.60
C SER A 70 32.60 1.26 19.37
N GLY A 71 33.69 2.01 19.54
CA GLY A 71 34.49 2.53 18.41
C GLY A 71 35.05 1.46 17.46
N ASP A 72 35.22 0.23 17.94
CA ASP A 72 35.63 -0.97 17.20
C ASP A 72 34.49 -1.64 16.42
N GLU A 73 33.23 -1.25 16.65
CA GLU A 73 32.04 -1.79 15.99
C GLU A 73 31.46 -0.85 14.92
N ILE A 74 32.03 0.35 14.73
CA ILE A 74 31.51 1.37 13.82
C ILE A 74 31.27 0.81 12.41
N GLU A 75 32.23 0.04 11.87
CA GLU A 75 32.12 -0.53 10.52
C GLU A 75 30.96 -1.53 10.40
N LEU A 76 30.66 -2.28 11.46
CA LEU A 76 29.51 -3.21 11.49
C LEU A 76 28.18 -2.47 11.37
N TYR A 77 28.05 -1.36 12.10
CA TYR A 77 26.84 -0.53 12.09
C TYR A 77 26.70 0.26 10.78
N GLN A 78 27.80 0.76 10.22
CA GLN A 78 27.79 1.41 8.90
C GLN A 78 27.31 0.46 7.79
N ASN A 79 27.73 -0.80 7.83
CA ASN A 79 27.32 -1.82 6.86
C ASN A 79 25.81 -2.14 6.89
N VAL A 80 25.10 -1.78 7.97
CA VAL A 80 23.65 -1.98 8.10
C VAL A 80 22.86 -0.66 8.15
N GLY A 81 23.47 0.45 7.70
CA GLY A 81 22.77 1.71 7.47
C GLY A 81 22.72 2.67 8.67
N TRP A 82 23.73 2.63 9.53
CA TRP A 82 23.97 3.66 10.55
C TRP A 82 25.09 4.62 10.13
N TYR A 83 25.02 5.84 10.64
CA TYR A 83 25.85 6.96 10.20
C TYR A 83 26.44 7.70 11.39
N LEU A 84 27.57 8.36 11.18
CA LEU A 84 28.26 9.15 12.20
C LEU A 84 27.71 10.58 12.32
N GLU A 85 26.80 10.96 11.42
CA GLU A 85 26.12 12.25 11.42
C GLU A 85 24.60 12.05 11.34
N PRO A 86 23.79 13.04 11.76
CA PRO A 86 22.34 12.98 11.64
C PRO A 86 21.89 12.81 10.18
N MET A 87 21.08 11.78 9.95
CA MET A 87 20.54 11.45 8.64
C MET A 87 19.02 11.53 8.62
N SER A 88 18.47 11.67 7.43
CA SER A 88 17.03 11.64 7.17
C SER A 88 16.74 10.84 5.91
N THR A 89 15.72 9.98 5.96
CA THR A 89 15.20 9.31 4.76
C THR A 89 14.38 10.31 3.94
N MET A 90 14.75 10.49 2.68
CA MET A 90 13.99 11.23 1.68
C MET A 90 13.27 10.24 0.77
N TYR A 91 12.09 10.64 0.27
CA TYR A 91 11.22 9.85 -0.59
C TYR A 91 11.04 10.55 -1.93
N ALA A 92 10.91 9.78 -3.00
CA ALA A 92 10.54 10.29 -4.32
C ALA A 92 9.50 9.36 -4.94
N PRO A 93 8.79 9.81 -6.00
CA PRO A 93 7.83 8.98 -6.71
C PRO A 93 8.42 7.62 -7.12
N PHE A 94 7.56 6.61 -7.19
CA PHE A 94 7.85 5.22 -7.50
C PHE A 94 8.72 4.52 -6.43
N ASP A 95 8.36 4.70 -5.15
CA ASP A 95 8.99 4.05 -3.98
C ASP A 95 10.50 4.27 -3.83
N ARG A 96 11.03 5.33 -4.44
CA ARG A 96 12.46 5.63 -4.35
C ARG A 96 12.76 6.29 -3.01
N THR A 97 13.78 5.76 -2.33
CA THR A 97 14.24 6.30 -1.05
C THR A 97 15.74 6.53 -1.06
N ILE A 98 16.20 7.49 -0.26
CA ILE A 98 17.63 7.77 -0.05
C ILE A 98 17.86 8.32 1.36
N ALA A 99 18.96 7.92 1.99
CA ALA A 99 19.41 8.53 3.24
C ALA A 99 20.32 9.72 2.92
N VAL A 100 20.00 10.90 3.44
CA VAL A 100 20.79 12.13 3.25
C VAL A 100 21.12 12.76 4.59
N PRO A 101 22.24 13.51 4.71
CA PRO A 101 22.50 14.31 5.89
C PRO A 101 21.37 15.30 6.12
N THR A 102 20.93 15.49 7.38
CA THR A 102 19.77 16.34 7.70
C THR A 102 19.93 17.78 7.18
N TRP A 103 21.16 18.28 7.06
CA TRP A 103 21.43 19.62 6.52
C TRP A 103 21.24 19.74 5.00
N GLN A 104 21.14 18.63 4.26
CA GLN A 104 20.85 18.59 2.82
C GLN A 104 19.36 18.39 2.50
N VAL A 105 18.51 18.16 3.51
CA VAL A 105 17.08 17.86 3.29
C VAL A 105 16.43 18.90 2.39
N GLN A 106 16.70 20.20 2.61
CA GLN A 106 16.11 21.26 1.80
C GLN A 106 16.58 21.24 0.34
N ASP A 107 17.83 20.86 0.07
CA ASP A 107 18.35 20.75 -1.29
C ASP A 107 17.62 19.64 -2.07
N TYR A 108 17.33 18.52 -1.40
CA TYR A 108 16.57 17.42 -1.98
C TYR A 108 15.10 17.78 -2.18
N VAL A 109 14.48 18.49 -1.23
CA VAL A 109 13.12 19.04 -1.40
C VAL A 109 13.03 19.95 -2.61
N ASN A 110 14.03 20.82 -2.82
CA ASN A 110 14.06 21.74 -3.96
C ASN A 110 14.13 21.04 -5.34
N VAL A 111 14.53 19.77 -5.38
CA VAL A 111 14.62 18.98 -6.63
C VAL A 111 13.58 17.85 -6.68
N GLY A 112 12.51 17.93 -5.88
CA GLY A 112 11.34 17.07 -5.98
C GLY A 112 11.40 15.78 -5.15
N TRP A 113 12.19 15.77 -4.07
CA TRP A 113 12.07 14.76 -3.02
C TRP A 113 11.18 15.26 -1.89
N PHE A 114 10.68 14.33 -1.10
CA PHE A 114 9.70 14.55 -0.03
C PHE A 114 10.21 13.96 1.28
N THR A 115 9.72 14.49 2.39
CA THR A 115 10.12 14.03 3.74
C THR A 115 9.23 12.91 4.27
N THR A 116 8.13 12.62 3.56
CA THR A 116 7.21 11.53 3.88
C THR A 116 6.91 10.70 2.64
N HIS A 117 6.61 9.43 2.86
CA HIS A 117 6.22 8.50 1.80
C HIS A 117 4.88 8.91 1.17
N ASP A 118 3.88 9.23 1.99
CA ASP A 118 2.54 9.63 1.55
C ASP A 118 2.56 10.84 0.62
N GLU A 119 3.38 11.84 0.92
CA GLU A 119 3.53 13.03 0.08
C GLU A 119 4.18 12.70 -1.27
N ALA A 120 5.18 11.81 -1.28
CA ALA A 120 5.80 11.34 -2.53
C ALA A 120 4.81 10.57 -3.40
N LEU A 121 4.02 9.68 -2.79
CA LEU A 121 2.97 8.92 -3.47
C LEU A 121 1.88 9.84 -4.01
N TYR A 122 1.45 10.84 -3.24
CA TYR A 122 0.45 11.81 -3.68
C TYR A 122 0.93 12.58 -4.92
N ASN A 123 2.19 13.04 -4.91
CA ASN A 123 2.77 13.77 -6.04
C ASN A 123 3.02 12.89 -7.27
N GLU A 124 3.06 11.56 -7.11
CA GLU A 124 3.06 10.61 -8.22
C GLU A 124 1.66 10.47 -8.85
N ILE A 125 0.62 10.41 -8.02
CA ILE A 125 -0.75 10.08 -8.43
C ILE A 125 -1.50 11.31 -8.96
N ILE A 126 -1.38 12.47 -8.30
CA ILE A 126 -2.20 13.64 -8.64
C ILE A 126 -2.09 14.07 -10.12
N PRO A 127 -0.92 14.02 -10.80
CA PRO A 127 -0.84 14.35 -12.22
C PRO A 127 -1.55 13.33 -13.11
N GLN A 128 -1.65 12.06 -12.67
CA GLN A 128 -2.36 11.01 -13.39
C GLN A 128 -3.87 11.27 -13.33
N ILE A 129 -4.42 11.59 -12.15
CA ILE A 129 -5.84 11.96 -12.02
C ILE A 129 -6.14 13.24 -12.83
N GLN A 130 -5.24 14.22 -12.83
CA GLN A 130 -5.40 15.43 -13.67
C GLN A 130 -5.39 15.09 -15.16
N TYR A 131 -4.59 14.12 -15.59
CA TYR A 131 -4.64 13.60 -16.96
C TYR A 131 -5.99 12.95 -17.27
N ALA A 132 -6.69 12.35 -16.30
CA ALA A 132 -8.04 11.80 -16.46
C ALA A 132 -9.09 12.84 -16.91
N LEU A 133 -8.86 14.14 -16.65
CA LEU A 133 -9.71 15.22 -17.17
C LEU A 133 -9.54 15.44 -18.69
N SER A 134 -8.40 15.02 -19.24
CA SER A 134 -8.04 15.25 -20.64
C SER A 134 -8.34 14.07 -21.56
N VAL A 135 -8.56 12.87 -21.01
CA VAL A 135 -8.89 11.68 -21.80
C VAL A 135 -10.34 11.73 -22.27
N THR A 136 -10.53 11.44 -23.55
CA THR A 136 -11.87 11.29 -24.15
C THR A 136 -12.42 9.88 -23.96
N ASP A 137 -11.56 8.91 -23.63
CA ASP A 137 -11.96 7.54 -23.32
C ASP A 137 -12.37 7.44 -21.84
N TYR A 138 -13.63 7.09 -21.64
CA TYR A 138 -14.24 6.96 -20.33
C TYR A 138 -13.64 5.80 -19.52
N ASN A 139 -13.31 4.68 -20.17
CA ASN A 139 -12.80 3.50 -19.46
C ASN A 139 -11.39 3.77 -18.92
N GLY A 140 -10.47 4.24 -19.77
CA GLY A 140 -9.11 4.54 -19.32
C GLY A 140 -9.04 5.63 -18.25
N ALA A 141 -9.97 6.57 -18.26
CA ALA A 141 -9.98 7.65 -17.28
C ALA A 141 -10.55 7.17 -15.92
N ILE A 142 -11.47 6.20 -15.92
CA ILE A 142 -11.92 5.51 -14.71
C ILE A 142 -10.80 4.70 -14.08
N ASP A 143 -10.10 3.92 -14.91
CA ASP A 143 -9.05 3.03 -14.40
C ASP A 143 -7.98 3.84 -13.64
N ILE A 144 -7.68 5.05 -14.10
CA ILE A 144 -6.79 6.00 -13.40
C ILE A 144 -7.36 6.43 -12.05
N CYS A 145 -8.64 6.79 -11.99
CA CYS A 145 -9.28 7.21 -10.73
C CYS A 145 -9.38 6.07 -9.72
N ASP A 146 -9.67 4.85 -10.17
CA ASP A 146 -9.75 3.67 -9.30
C ASP A 146 -8.38 3.27 -8.76
N ASP A 147 -7.35 3.21 -9.62
CA ASP A 147 -5.98 2.93 -9.18
C ASP A 147 -5.48 3.96 -8.15
N ALA A 148 -5.86 5.23 -8.32
CA ALA A 148 -5.56 6.29 -7.36
C ALA A 148 -6.25 6.09 -6.00
N LEU A 149 -7.54 5.73 -6.01
CA LEU A 149 -8.30 5.49 -4.79
C LEU A 149 -7.80 4.24 -4.05
N ASP A 150 -7.50 3.15 -4.78
CA ASP A 150 -7.01 1.90 -4.21
C ASP A 150 -5.64 2.08 -3.52
N LYS A 151 -4.75 2.89 -4.12
CA LYS A 151 -3.43 3.18 -3.53
C LYS A 151 -3.49 3.96 -2.21
N PHE A 152 -4.53 4.76 -2.00
CA PHE A 152 -4.72 5.54 -0.78
C PHE A 152 -5.79 4.99 0.17
N TRP A 153 -6.48 3.91 -0.21
CA TRP A 153 -7.64 3.38 0.52
C TRP A 153 -7.35 3.07 2.00
N ASP A 154 -6.14 2.61 2.32
CA ASP A 154 -5.73 2.27 3.69
C ASP A 154 -5.17 3.46 4.49
N TYR A 155 -5.07 4.65 3.87
CA TYR A 155 -4.48 5.84 4.47
C TYR A 155 -5.58 6.82 4.88
N GLU A 156 -5.91 6.89 6.17
CA GLU A 156 -6.66 8.02 6.75
C GLU A 156 -5.75 9.26 6.84
N ASN A 157 -5.36 9.81 5.68
CA ASN A 157 -4.54 11.02 5.60
C ASN A 157 -5.22 12.11 4.75
N VAL A 158 -4.69 13.34 4.87
CA VAL A 158 -5.20 14.53 4.16
C VAL A 158 -5.20 14.36 2.64
N PHE A 159 -4.29 13.53 2.11
CA PHE A 159 -4.15 13.30 0.67
C PHE A 159 -5.30 12.46 0.10
N PHE A 160 -5.84 11.52 0.88
CA PHE A 160 -7.00 10.72 0.44
C PHE A 160 -8.23 11.60 0.18
N GLU A 161 -8.53 12.56 1.07
CA GLU A 161 -9.66 13.49 0.88
C GLU A 161 -9.50 14.33 -0.39
N ASP A 162 -8.28 14.82 -0.67
CA ASP A 162 -7.99 15.58 -1.89
C ASP A 162 -8.09 14.73 -3.16
N ILE A 163 -7.66 13.47 -3.11
CA ILE A 163 -7.82 12.49 -4.20
C ILE A 163 -9.30 12.26 -4.48
N VAL A 164 -10.11 11.99 -3.45
CA VAL A 164 -11.57 11.81 -3.59
C VAL A 164 -12.21 13.05 -4.23
N ASN A 165 -11.86 14.25 -3.75
CA ASN A 165 -12.37 15.50 -4.32
C ASN A 165 -11.95 15.68 -5.78
N THR A 166 -10.71 15.36 -6.13
CA THR A 166 -10.22 15.46 -7.51
C THR A 166 -10.94 14.47 -8.42
N VAL A 167 -11.15 13.23 -7.96
CA VAL A 167 -11.95 12.22 -8.67
C VAL A 167 -13.38 12.72 -8.89
N TYR A 168 -14.00 13.39 -7.92
CA TYR A 168 -15.33 13.97 -8.12
C TYR A 168 -15.37 15.05 -9.21
N VAL A 169 -14.33 15.88 -9.35
CA VAL A 169 -14.22 16.88 -10.43
C VAL A 169 -14.12 16.20 -11.80
N VAL A 170 -13.37 15.08 -11.89
CA VAL A 170 -13.30 14.25 -13.10
C VAL A 170 -14.70 13.73 -13.46
N MET A 171 -15.42 13.18 -12.49
CA MET A 171 -16.78 12.68 -12.70
C MET A 171 -17.76 13.79 -13.11
N ASP A 172 -17.61 15.01 -12.58
CA ASP A 172 -18.45 16.16 -12.93
C ASP A 172 -18.30 16.54 -14.40
N THR A 173 -17.05 16.60 -14.86
CA THR A 173 -16.71 16.89 -16.24
C THR A 173 -17.35 15.87 -17.18
N TRP A 174 -17.36 14.59 -16.78
CA TRP A 174 -17.99 13.54 -17.57
C TRP A 174 -19.51 13.57 -17.50
N ARG A 175 -20.11 13.76 -16.33
CA ARG A 175 -21.57 13.94 -16.21
C ARG A 175 -22.06 15.07 -17.12
N ALA A 176 -21.33 16.18 -17.18
CA ALA A 176 -21.66 17.28 -18.09
C ALA A 176 -21.61 16.88 -19.57
N THR A 177 -20.72 15.95 -19.92
CA THR A 177 -20.51 15.45 -21.29
C THR A 177 -21.56 14.40 -21.67
N VAL A 178 -21.72 13.34 -20.87
CA VAL A 178 -22.59 12.19 -21.18
C VAL A 178 -24.06 12.46 -20.81
N LYS A 179 -24.31 13.43 -19.93
CA LYS A 179 -25.64 13.88 -19.48
C LYS A 179 -26.53 12.76 -18.90
N GLN A 180 -25.90 11.76 -18.29
CA GLN A 180 -26.56 10.62 -17.66
C GLN A 180 -25.88 10.27 -16.32
N PRO A 181 -26.62 9.74 -15.34
CA PRO A 181 -26.11 9.45 -14.00
C PRO A 181 -25.41 8.08 -13.88
N VAL A 182 -25.50 7.25 -14.91
CA VAL A 182 -24.93 5.90 -14.96
C VAL A 182 -24.25 5.69 -16.30
N ALA A 183 -23.10 5.04 -16.31
CA ALA A 183 -22.46 4.59 -17.53
C ALA A 183 -22.27 3.07 -17.56
N ALA A 184 -22.33 2.49 -18.75
CA ALA A 184 -21.94 1.11 -18.99
C ALA A 184 -20.45 1.07 -19.39
N ILE A 185 -19.62 0.46 -18.55
CA ILE A 185 -18.16 0.37 -18.78
C ILE A 185 -17.78 -0.88 -19.59
N SER A 186 -18.55 -1.96 -19.46
CA SER A 186 -18.32 -3.21 -20.18
C SER A 186 -19.61 -4.01 -20.35
N SER A 187 -19.66 -4.85 -21.39
CA SER A 187 -20.74 -5.81 -21.57
C SER A 187 -20.29 -7.08 -22.29
N TYR A 188 -20.91 -8.20 -21.94
CA TYR A 188 -20.66 -9.50 -22.55
C TYR A 188 -21.87 -10.43 -22.38
N VAL A 189 -21.97 -11.45 -23.24
CA VAL A 189 -23.04 -12.44 -23.17
C VAL A 189 -22.47 -13.76 -22.67
N THR A 190 -23.13 -14.37 -21.69
CA THR A 190 -22.83 -15.71 -21.20
C THR A 190 -23.97 -16.67 -21.47
N ASP A 191 -23.71 -17.96 -21.30
CA ASP A 191 -24.72 -19.02 -21.33
C ASP A 191 -24.85 -19.61 -19.92
N SER A 192 -26.07 -19.70 -19.42
CA SER A 192 -26.38 -20.33 -18.13
C SER A 192 -27.59 -21.24 -18.30
N TYR A 193 -27.38 -22.55 -18.19
CA TYR A 193 -28.42 -23.58 -18.37
C TYR A 193 -29.17 -23.47 -19.71
N GLY A 194 -28.47 -23.11 -20.81
CA GLY A 194 -29.07 -22.97 -22.14
C GLY A 194 -29.84 -21.66 -22.34
N ILE A 195 -29.77 -20.74 -21.38
CA ILE A 195 -30.34 -19.41 -21.47
C ILE A 195 -29.19 -18.40 -21.56
N LYS A 196 -29.18 -17.61 -22.63
CA LYS A 196 -28.23 -16.51 -22.78
C LYS A 196 -28.49 -15.44 -21.70
N GLN A 197 -27.43 -14.87 -21.17
CA GLN A 197 -27.50 -13.77 -20.21
C GLN A 197 -26.68 -12.58 -20.71
N ALA A 198 -27.28 -11.40 -20.74
CA ALA A 198 -26.56 -10.15 -20.95
C ALA A 198 -25.98 -9.71 -19.62
N ASN A 199 -24.66 -9.60 -19.54
CA ASN A 199 -23.94 -9.06 -18.39
C ASN A 199 -23.48 -7.66 -18.75
N ILE A 200 -23.83 -6.67 -17.94
CA ILE A 200 -23.41 -5.29 -18.13
C ILE A 200 -22.80 -4.81 -16.82
N VAL A 201 -21.58 -4.32 -16.91
CA VAL A 201 -20.93 -3.65 -15.79
C VAL A 201 -21.28 -2.17 -15.88
N LEU A 202 -21.93 -1.69 -14.82
CA LEU A 202 -22.40 -0.31 -14.70
C LEU A 202 -21.60 0.40 -13.62
N ARG A 203 -21.39 1.71 -13.82
CA ARG A 203 -20.81 2.60 -12.82
C ARG A 203 -21.78 3.71 -12.45
N ASN A 204 -21.96 3.96 -11.15
CA ASN A 204 -22.71 5.09 -10.66
C ASN A 204 -21.83 6.33 -10.70
N ILE A 205 -22.01 7.13 -11.75
CA ILE A 205 -21.33 8.42 -11.91
C ILE A 205 -22.17 9.56 -11.36
N SER A 206 -23.11 9.32 -10.45
CA SER A 206 -23.86 10.36 -9.77
C SER A 206 -23.37 10.56 -8.33
N TYR A 207 -23.80 11.66 -7.72
CA TYR A 207 -23.56 11.94 -6.29
C TYR A 207 -24.61 11.34 -5.37
N LYS A 208 -25.47 10.47 -5.89
CA LYS A 208 -26.58 9.89 -5.16
C LYS A 208 -26.51 8.38 -5.27
N GLU A 209 -26.86 7.71 -4.19
CA GLU A 209 -27.12 6.28 -4.25
C GLU A 209 -28.31 6.00 -5.18
N ILE A 210 -28.18 4.98 -6.01
CA ILE A 210 -29.18 4.55 -6.98
C ILE A 210 -29.95 3.34 -6.45
N SER A 211 -31.27 3.37 -6.60
CA SER A 211 -32.19 2.33 -6.13
C SER A 211 -32.84 1.52 -7.26
N ALA A 212 -32.86 2.07 -8.49
CA ALA A 212 -33.29 1.37 -9.69
C ALA A 212 -32.73 1.97 -10.98
N ILE A 213 -32.59 1.13 -12.01
CA ILE A 213 -32.14 1.49 -13.36
C ILE A 213 -33.07 0.85 -14.39
N GLU A 214 -33.47 1.64 -15.39
CA GLU A 214 -34.08 1.18 -16.64
C GLU A 214 -33.10 1.44 -17.79
N LEU A 215 -32.95 0.46 -18.67
CA LEU A 215 -32.06 0.53 -19.82
C LEU A 215 -32.62 -0.21 -21.03
N GLU A 216 -32.12 0.14 -22.21
CA GLU A 216 -32.38 -0.58 -23.46
C GLU A 216 -31.06 -0.96 -24.14
N PHE A 217 -31.04 -2.10 -24.83
CA PHE A 217 -29.94 -2.49 -25.72
C PHE A 217 -30.44 -3.35 -26.88
N ASN A 218 -29.61 -3.54 -27.90
CA ASN A 218 -29.92 -4.36 -29.06
C ASN A 218 -29.14 -5.68 -29.05
N CYS A 219 -29.82 -6.77 -29.36
CA CYS A 219 -29.28 -8.13 -29.39
C CYS A 219 -28.77 -8.50 -30.81
N TYR A 220 -27.58 -9.10 -30.88
CA TYR A 220 -26.96 -9.55 -32.14
C TYR A 220 -26.32 -10.93 -32.00
N ASN A 221 -26.32 -11.70 -33.09
CA ASN A 221 -25.63 -12.99 -33.18
C ASN A 221 -24.14 -12.81 -33.51
N THR A 222 -23.39 -13.92 -33.58
CA THR A 222 -21.97 -13.93 -33.99
C THR A 222 -21.72 -13.31 -35.37
N PHE A 223 -22.69 -13.39 -36.29
CA PHE A 223 -22.62 -12.79 -37.63
C PHE A 223 -22.99 -11.30 -37.66
N ASN A 224 -23.25 -10.68 -36.50
CA ASN A 224 -23.66 -9.29 -36.35
C ASN A 224 -25.05 -8.97 -36.96
N GLU A 225 -25.92 -9.97 -37.03
CA GLU A 225 -27.32 -9.81 -37.43
C GLU A 225 -28.21 -9.61 -36.20
N PRO A 226 -29.27 -8.76 -36.28
CA PRO A 226 -30.17 -8.54 -35.15
C PRO A 226 -30.92 -9.81 -34.75
N VAL A 227 -30.85 -10.18 -33.47
CA VAL A 227 -31.61 -11.29 -32.90
C VAL A 227 -32.94 -10.76 -32.38
N LYS A 228 -34.03 -11.24 -32.96
CA LYS A 228 -35.39 -10.83 -32.60
C LYS A 228 -35.96 -11.74 -31.52
N TYR A 229 -36.81 -11.18 -30.65
CA TYR A 229 -37.57 -11.94 -29.67
C TYR A 229 -38.39 -13.05 -30.36
N TYR A 230 -38.10 -14.31 -30.02
CA TYR A 230 -38.60 -15.54 -30.64
C TYR A 230 -38.55 -15.55 -32.17
N GLY A 231 -37.61 -14.82 -32.77
CA GLY A 231 -37.43 -14.72 -34.22
C GLY A 231 -38.39 -13.78 -34.96
N PHE A 232 -39.39 -13.19 -34.30
CA PHE A 232 -40.39 -12.32 -34.96
C PHE A 232 -40.58 -10.94 -34.31
N GLY A 233 -40.22 -10.77 -33.04
CA GLY A 233 -40.39 -9.51 -32.31
C GLY A 233 -39.33 -8.45 -32.62
N SER A 234 -39.17 -7.51 -31.68
CA SER A 234 -38.07 -6.54 -31.72
C SER A 234 -36.73 -7.22 -31.43
N SER A 235 -35.63 -6.65 -31.91
CA SER A 235 -34.27 -6.98 -31.48
C SER A 235 -33.77 -6.09 -30.34
N GLN A 236 -34.61 -5.16 -29.88
CA GLN A 236 -34.37 -4.35 -28.70
C GLN A 236 -34.89 -5.07 -27.45
N PHE A 237 -34.04 -5.11 -26.42
CA PHE A 237 -34.36 -5.60 -25.10
C PHE A 237 -34.51 -4.41 -24.14
N ASP A 238 -35.55 -4.46 -23.29
CA ASP A 238 -35.77 -3.50 -22.22
C ASP A 238 -35.43 -4.17 -20.87
N GLY A 239 -34.41 -3.64 -20.21
CA GLY A 239 -33.87 -4.15 -18.96
C GLY A 239 -34.26 -3.28 -17.76
N TYR A 240 -34.57 -3.95 -16.65
CA TYR A 240 -34.92 -3.33 -15.38
C TYR A 240 -34.02 -3.94 -14.30
N ALA A 241 -33.41 -3.09 -13.47
CA ALA A 241 -32.77 -3.46 -12.22
C ALA A 241 -33.40 -2.63 -11.10
N GLN A 242 -33.89 -3.28 -10.04
CA GLN A 242 -34.65 -2.63 -8.98
C GLN A 242 -34.26 -3.21 -7.62
N GLN A 243 -34.60 -2.48 -6.55
CA GLN A 243 -34.30 -2.88 -5.16
C GLN A 243 -32.81 -3.10 -4.93
N MET A 244 -31.99 -2.22 -5.51
CA MET A 244 -30.53 -2.25 -5.39
C MET A 244 -30.06 -1.17 -4.40
N SER A 245 -28.86 -1.37 -3.86
CA SER A 245 -28.05 -0.31 -3.25
C SER A 245 -26.83 -0.14 -4.16
N PHE A 246 -26.83 0.94 -4.93
CA PHE A 246 -25.75 1.23 -5.87
C PHE A 246 -25.12 2.56 -5.50
N GLY A 247 -24.07 2.48 -4.67
CA GLY A 247 -23.43 3.61 -4.01
C GLY A 247 -22.79 4.59 -4.98
N THR A 248 -22.44 5.78 -4.49
CA THR A 248 -21.71 6.79 -5.29
C THR A 248 -20.34 6.26 -5.67
N LEU A 249 -19.93 6.45 -6.93
CA LEU A 249 -18.68 5.92 -7.51
C LEU A 249 -18.58 4.39 -7.57
N ASP A 250 -19.61 3.68 -7.09
CA ASP A 250 -19.62 2.23 -7.08
C ASP A 250 -19.69 1.66 -8.51
N THR A 251 -19.16 0.45 -8.66
CA THR A 251 -19.16 -0.32 -9.90
C THR A 251 -19.77 -1.69 -9.62
N GLN A 252 -20.85 -2.02 -10.34
CA GLN A 252 -21.58 -3.27 -10.14
C GLN A 252 -21.89 -3.95 -11.46
N SER A 253 -21.84 -5.29 -11.45
CA SER A 253 -22.21 -6.12 -12.58
C SER A 253 -23.65 -6.61 -12.44
N TRP A 254 -24.45 -6.34 -13.46
CA TRP A 254 -25.85 -6.76 -13.54
C TRP A 254 -26.06 -7.73 -14.69
N HIS A 255 -26.96 -8.69 -14.50
CA HIS A 255 -27.29 -9.68 -15.51
C HIS A 255 -28.78 -9.69 -15.83
N TRP A 256 -29.11 -9.79 -17.12
CA TRP A 256 -30.47 -9.94 -17.62
C TRP A 256 -30.59 -11.24 -18.39
N SER A 257 -31.63 -12.02 -18.08
CA SER A 257 -32.00 -13.19 -18.86
C SER A 257 -32.44 -12.75 -20.26
N LEU A 258 -31.76 -13.25 -21.28
CA LEU A 258 -32.12 -13.06 -22.69
C LEU A 258 -33.07 -14.16 -23.16
N TYR A 259 -33.96 -14.60 -22.28
CA TYR A 259 -35.00 -15.56 -22.64
C TYR A 259 -35.83 -15.03 -23.81
N GLY A 260 -36.02 -15.86 -24.84
CA GLY A 260 -36.60 -15.46 -26.12
C GLY A 260 -35.63 -14.82 -27.12
N TYR A 261 -34.36 -14.60 -26.76
CA TYR A 261 -33.30 -14.10 -27.66
C TYR A 261 -32.13 -15.10 -27.73
N SER A 262 -32.42 -16.38 -27.95
CA SER A 262 -31.48 -17.51 -27.78
C SER A 262 -30.20 -17.41 -28.61
N GLU A 263 -30.26 -16.81 -29.79
CA GLU A 263 -29.12 -16.69 -30.72
C GLU A 263 -28.23 -15.47 -30.43
N THR A 264 -28.42 -14.80 -29.29
CA THR A 264 -27.64 -13.61 -28.95
C THR A 264 -26.24 -14.01 -28.46
N ASP A 265 -25.23 -13.47 -29.13
CA ASP A 265 -23.83 -13.60 -28.74
C ASP A 265 -23.22 -12.25 -28.32
N ARG A 266 -23.86 -11.15 -28.70
CA ARG A 266 -23.40 -9.77 -28.45
C ARG A 266 -24.56 -8.83 -28.20
N ILE A 267 -24.35 -7.84 -27.34
CA ILE A 267 -25.27 -6.72 -27.16
C ILE A 267 -24.60 -5.40 -27.55
N LYS A 268 -25.39 -4.46 -28.06
CA LYS A 268 -24.92 -3.15 -28.54
C LYS A 268 -25.89 -2.04 -28.17
N ASN A 269 -25.45 -0.79 -28.32
CA ASN A 269 -26.27 0.40 -28.11
C ASN A 269 -26.96 0.43 -26.74
N ILE A 270 -26.21 0.10 -25.68
CA ILE A 270 -26.72 0.17 -24.31
C ILE A 270 -27.02 1.62 -23.99
N LYS A 271 -28.25 1.89 -23.57
CA LYS A 271 -28.73 3.22 -23.22
C LYS A 271 -29.46 3.14 -21.89
N ILE A 272 -29.03 3.96 -20.95
CA ILE A 272 -29.78 4.16 -19.71
C ILE A 272 -30.93 5.12 -20.03
N THR A 273 -32.15 4.72 -19.69
CA THR A 273 -33.37 5.47 -20.02
C THR A 273 -33.98 6.12 -18.79
N ARG A 274 -33.88 5.48 -17.62
CA ARG A 274 -34.37 6.00 -16.34
C ARG A 274 -33.51 5.55 -15.18
N VAL A 275 -33.34 6.41 -14.19
CA VAL A 275 -32.64 6.10 -12.94
C VAL A 275 -33.43 6.66 -11.76
N ALA A 276 -33.73 5.81 -10.78
CA ALA A 276 -34.31 6.23 -9.51
C ALA A 276 -33.22 6.27 -8.45
N PHE A 277 -33.17 7.35 -7.69
CA PHE A 277 -32.22 7.55 -6.60
C PHE A 277 -32.84 7.13 -5.26
N ALA A 278 -31.99 6.82 -4.27
CA ALA A 278 -32.41 6.45 -2.93
C ALA A 278 -33.16 7.58 -2.20
N ASP A 279 -32.92 8.84 -2.60
CA ASP A 279 -33.64 10.02 -2.08
C ASP A 279 -35.04 10.24 -2.70
N GLY A 280 -35.48 9.33 -3.58
CA GLY A 280 -36.77 9.38 -4.26
C GLY A 280 -36.82 10.24 -5.52
N THR A 281 -35.72 10.92 -5.88
CA THR A 281 -35.64 11.65 -7.16
C THR A 281 -35.43 10.70 -8.34
N VAL A 282 -35.83 11.14 -9.55
CA VAL A 282 -35.74 10.34 -10.77
C VAL A 282 -35.09 11.15 -11.87
N TRP A 283 -34.09 10.54 -12.53
CA TRP A 283 -33.54 11.03 -13.79
C TRP A 283 -34.18 10.26 -14.96
N THR A 284 -34.50 10.97 -16.05
CA THR A 284 -35.04 10.40 -17.29
C THR A 284 -34.31 11.05 -18.47
N ARG A 285 -34.01 10.25 -19.50
CA ARG A 285 -33.31 10.70 -20.70
C ARG A 285 -34.16 11.58 -21.62
#